data_AF-A0A925GYK3-F1
#
_entry.id   AF-A0A925GYK3-F1
#
_cell.length_a   1.000
_cell.length_b   1.000
_cell.length_c   1.000
_cell.angle_alpha   90.00
_cell.angle_beta   90.00
_cell.angle_gamma   90.00
#
_symmetry.space_group_name_H-M   'P 1'
#
loop_
_entity.id
_entity.type
_entity.pdbx_description
1 polymer ?
#
loop_
_entity_poly.entity_id
_entity_poly.type
_entity_poly.pdbx_seq_one_letter_code
_entity_poly.pdbx_strand_id
1 'polypeptide(L)'
;MAAVIMLQGHVFDSFARPEFRETGPWVISQFIGGIAPAIFLFLMGVTLAFGMDGRARKGEPPASRFQTVLRRAGYFFLLAFAFRFQLWLFAWQQSPVTDLLKVDILNCMGLAVVALSGLAMLQTVQRVRAGIAFGCLIAVASPLVSLLPLNSLPELVRIYLLPDGRYFSFFPWAAFVAFGVGCGSILRLVTEDQMHRVMQWASILGFGLILSAQYFSNLPYSLYPSVDFWLNSPGLIFIKLGVILV
;
A
#
# COMPACT_ATOMS: atom_id res chain seq x y z
N MET A 1 -4.27 18.00 1.61
CA MET A 1 -3.09 17.75 2.48
C MET A 1 -2.17 16.68 1.89
N ALA A 2 -2.60 15.42 1.69
CA ALA A 2 -1.74 14.36 1.13
C ALA A 2 -1.11 14.69 -0.25
N ALA A 3 -1.85 15.33 -1.16
CA ALA A 3 -1.31 15.76 -2.46
C ALA A 3 -0.22 16.84 -2.35
N VAL A 4 -0.31 17.73 -1.35
CA VAL A 4 0.73 18.76 -1.09
C VAL A 4 2.00 18.13 -0.54
N ILE A 5 1.85 17.13 0.32
CA ILE A 5 2.97 16.35 0.87
C ILE A 5 3.68 15.56 -0.25
N MET A 6 2.93 14.96 -1.16
CA MET A 6 3.48 14.24 -2.32
C MET A 6 4.20 15.20 -3.29
N LEU A 7 3.63 16.38 -3.56
CA LEU A 7 4.29 17.44 -4.34
C LEU A 7 5.56 17.96 -3.65
N GLN A 8 5.55 18.16 -2.34
CA GLN A 8 6.73 18.57 -1.57
C GLN A 8 7.85 17.53 -1.66
N GLY A 9 7.52 16.24 -1.58
CA GLY A 9 8.49 15.15 -1.75
C GLY A 9 9.15 15.16 -3.14
N HIS A 10 8.35 15.28 -4.21
CA HIS A 10 8.87 15.33 -5.58
C HIS A 10 9.66 16.61 -5.89
N VAL A 11 9.23 17.77 -5.37
CA VAL A 11 9.97 19.03 -5.52
C VAL A 11 11.30 18.95 -4.77
N PHE A 12 11.30 18.46 -3.52
CA PHE A 12 12.53 18.32 -2.74
C PHE A 12 13.52 17.35 -3.41
N ASP A 13 13.03 16.25 -3.97
CA ASP A 13 13.86 15.29 -4.71
C ASP A 13 14.45 15.87 -6.00
N SER A 14 13.70 16.74 -6.70
CA SER A 14 14.17 17.41 -7.92
C SER A 14 15.22 18.50 -7.66
N PHE A 15 15.21 19.14 -6.49
CA PHE A 15 16.15 20.21 -6.13
C PHE A 15 17.31 19.75 -5.24
N ALA A 16 17.26 18.55 -4.66
CA ALA A 16 18.33 18.01 -3.83
C ALA A 16 19.52 17.52 -4.68
N ARG A 17 20.67 18.18 -4.52
CA ARG A 17 21.94 17.72 -5.10
C ARG A 17 22.31 16.33 -4.57
N PRO A 18 22.95 15.44 -5.37
CA PRO A 18 23.28 14.06 -4.98
C PRO A 18 24.09 13.96 -3.68
N GLU A 19 24.86 15.00 -3.36
CA GLU A 19 25.75 15.13 -2.20
C GLU A 19 25.01 15.17 -0.84
N PHE A 20 23.69 15.47 -0.83
CA PHE A 20 22.88 15.53 0.40
C PHE A 20 21.93 14.33 0.58
N ARG A 21 22.05 13.29 -0.25
CA ARG A 21 21.19 12.09 -0.18
C ARG A 21 21.47 11.18 1.03
N GLU A 22 22.46 11.52 1.86
CA GLU A 22 22.76 10.82 3.12
C GLU A 22 22.40 11.64 4.37
N THR A 23 21.88 12.86 4.22
CA THR A 23 21.61 13.75 5.37
C THR A 23 20.22 13.49 5.95
N GLY A 24 20.09 13.51 7.28
CA GLY A 24 18.83 13.29 8.02
C GLY A 24 17.57 14.01 7.47
N PRO A 25 17.66 15.26 6.96
CA PRO A 25 16.53 15.93 6.33
C PRO A 25 16.00 15.26 5.05
N TRP A 26 16.87 14.67 4.21
CA TRP A 26 16.43 13.95 3.01
C TRP A 26 15.70 12.65 3.36
N VAL A 27 16.20 11.94 4.36
CA VAL A 27 15.56 10.75 4.95
C VAL A 27 14.15 11.05 5.47
N ILE A 28 13.98 12.17 6.19
CA ILE A 28 12.67 12.61 6.69
C ILE A 28 11.74 12.98 5.52
N SER A 29 12.25 13.68 4.50
CA SER A 29 11.45 14.04 3.32
C SER A 29 10.98 12.81 2.52
N GLN A 30 11.84 11.81 2.33
CA GLN A 30 11.49 10.55 1.67
C GLN A 30 10.47 9.75 2.48
N PHE A 31 10.63 9.71 3.81
CA PHE A 31 9.67 9.07 4.70
C PHE A 31 8.28 9.73 4.62
N ILE A 32 8.22 11.05 4.75
CA ILE A 32 6.99 11.85 4.65
C ILE A 32 6.34 11.70 3.27
N GLY A 33 7.14 11.77 2.20
CA GLY A 33 6.67 11.52 0.84
C GLY A 33 6.07 10.13 0.64
N GLY A 34 6.63 9.11 1.31
CA GLY A 34 6.12 7.74 1.28
C GLY A 34 4.93 7.45 2.20
N ILE A 35 4.66 8.28 3.21
CA ILE A 35 3.48 8.15 4.08
C ILE A 35 2.19 8.50 3.34
N ALA A 36 2.21 9.54 2.49
CA ALA A 36 1.02 9.98 1.77
C ALA A 36 0.40 8.86 0.88
N PRO A 37 1.19 8.15 0.05
CA PRO A 37 0.75 6.93 -0.63
C PRO A 37 0.24 5.84 0.31
N ALA A 38 0.92 5.59 1.44
CA ALA A 38 0.54 4.56 2.40
C ALA A 38 -0.84 4.85 3.03
N ILE A 39 -1.11 6.08 3.43
CA ILE A 39 -2.42 6.52 3.94
C ILE A 39 -3.49 6.33 2.86
N PHE A 40 -3.19 6.72 1.61
CA PHE A 40 -4.15 6.61 0.51
C PHE A 40 -4.52 5.14 0.25
N LEU A 41 -3.53 4.23 0.21
CA LEU A 41 -3.72 2.79 0.09
C LEU A 41 -4.49 2.18 1.27
N PHE A 42 -4.16 2.61 2.49
CA PHE A 42 -4.85 2.18 3.69
C PHE A 42 -6.32 2.59 3.68
N LEU A 43 -6.61 3.86 3.41
CA LEU A 43 -7.97 4.38 3.35
C LEU A 43 -8.77 3.70 2.24
N MET A 44 -8.14 3.43 1.09
CA MET A 44 -8.74 2.64 0.03
C MET A 44 -9.16 1.24 0.53
N GLY A 45 -8.30 0.56 1.29
CA GLY A 45 -8.63 -0.70 1.95
C GLY A 45 -9.82 -0.58 2.92
N VAL A 46 -9.86 0.46 3.74
CA VAL A 46 -10.99 0.74 4.67
C VAL A 46 -12.30 0.94 3.90
N THR A 47 -12.27 1.72 2.82
CA THR A 47 -13.48 1.95 2.00
C THR A 47 -13.96 0.67 1.29
N LEU A 48 -13.03 -0.21 0.94
CA LEU A 48 -13.35 -1.52 0.37
C LEU A 48 -14.03 -2.40 1.41
N ALA A 49 -13.50 -2.48 2.64
CA ALA A 49 -14.14 -3.20 3.75
C ALA A 49 -15.57 -2.72 4.01
N PHE A 50 -15.78 -1.40 4.06
CA PHE A 50 -17.10 -0.81 4.22
C PHE A 50 -18.06 -1.16 3.07
N GLY A 51 -17.56 -1.11 1.84
CA GLY A 51 -18.35 -1.49 0.66
C GLY A 51 -18.72 -2.98 0.63
N MET A 52 -17.86 -3.85 1.15
CA MET A 52 -18.13 -5.28 1.28
C MET A 52 -19.11 -5.58 2.42
N ASP A 53 -18.97 -4.91 3.57
CA ASP A 53 -19.89 -5.06 4.71
C ASP A 53 -21.30 -4.56 4.37
N GLY A 54 -21.40 -3.39 3.73
CA GLY A 54 -22.68 -2.84 3.29
C GLY A 54 -23.45 -3.77 2.34
N ARG A 55 -22.75 -4.52 1.49
CA ARG A 55 -23.37 -5.53 0.60
C ARG A 55 -23.72 -6.83 1.31
N ALA A 56 -22.88 -7.25 2.26
CA ALA A 56 -23.18 -8.41 3.09
C ALA A 56 -24.47 -8.20 3.90
N ARG A 57 -24.69 -6.99 4.43
CA ARG A 57 -25.94 -6.61 5.13
C ARG A 57 -27.17 -6.62 4.22
N LYS A 58 -27.01 -6.39 2.92
CA LYS A 58 -28.10 -6.47 1.93
C LYS A 58 -28.43 -7.92 1.53
N GLY A 59 -27.76 -8.91 2.11
CA GLY A 59 -27.99 -10.32 1.78
C GLY A 59 -27.43 -10.74 0.41
N GLU A 60 -26.53 -9.96 -0.19
CA GLU A 60 -25.98 -10.30 -1.50
C GLU A 60 -25.14 -11.60 -1.44
N PRO A 61 -25.31 -12.50 -2.43
CA PRO A 61 -24.56 -13.74 -2.46
C PRO A 61 -23.05 -13.47 -2.58
N PRO A 62 -22.19 -14.33 -1.98
CA PRO A 62 -20.73 -14.15 -1.97
C PRO A 62 -20.11 -13.92 -3.36
N ALA A 63 -20.62 -14.61 -4.38
CA ALA A 63 -20.13 -14.50 -5.76
C ALA A 63 -20.41 -13.11 -6.37
N SER A 64 -21.59 -12.54 -6.11
CA SER A 64 -21.94 -11.19 -6.57
C SER A 64 -21.08 -10.12 -5.88
N ARG A 65 -20.78 -10.31 -4.60
CA ARG A 65 -19.87 -9.43 -3.85
C ARG A 65 -18.48 -9.44 -4.45
N PHE A 66 -17.94 -10.63 -4.73
CA PHE A 66 -16.64 -10.81 -5.40
C PHE A 66 -16.61 -10.10 -6.76
N GLN A 67 -17.59 -10.36 -7.63
CA GLN A 67 -17.66 -9.77 -8.97
C GLN A 67 -17.77 -8.24 -8.91
N THR A 68 -18.49 -7.70 -7.94
CA THR A 68 -18.63 -6.25 -7.76
C THR A 68 -17.33 -5.60 -7.31
N VAL A 69 -16.60 -6.22 -6.39
CA VAL A 69 -15.26 -5.74 -5.98
C VAL A 69 -14.29 -5.82 -7.17
N LEU A 70 -14.35 -6.88 -7.95
CA LEU A 70 -13.52 -7.04 -9.14
C LEU A 70 -13.83 -5.98 -10.22
N ARG A 71 -15.11 -5.69 -10.46
CA ARG A 71 -15.54 -4.61 -11.36
C ARG A 71 -15.04 -3.25 -10.87
N ARG A 72 -15.03 -3.02 -9.56
CA ARG A 72 -14.47 -1.81 -8.95
C ARG A 72 -12.97 -1.69 -9.17
N ALA A 73 -12.24 -2.80 -9.13
CA ALA A 73 -10.83 -2.84 -9.51
C ALA A 73 -10.62 -2.37 -10.95
N GLY A 74 -11.49 -2.82 -11.87
CA GLY A 74 -11.50 -2.40 -13.27
C GLY A 74 -11.61 -0.89 -13.45
N TYR A 75 -12.44 -0.20 -12.63
CA TYR A 75 -12.51 1.26 -12.68
C TYR A 75 -11.19 1.94 -12.28
N PHE A 76 -10.44 1.40 -11.31
CA PHE A 76 -9.12 1.95 -10.96
C PHE A 76 -8.12 1.80 -12.11
N PHE A 77 -8.10 0.64 -12.77
CA PHE A 77 -7.25 0.43 -13.95
C PHE A 77 -7.64 1.36 -15.10
N LEU A 78 -8.94 1.52 -15.36
CA LEU A 78 -9.42 2.45 -16.38
C LEU A 78 -9.00 3.88 -16.07
N LEU A 79 -9.21 4.33 -14.82
CA LEU A 79 -8.81 5.67 -14.38
C LEU A 79 -7.30 5.86 -14.47
N ALA A 80 -6.51 4.86 -14.08
CA ALA A 80 -5.05 4.88 -14.18
C ALA A 80 -4.58 5.08 -15.63
N PHE A 81 -5.15 4.30 -16.54
CA PHE A 81 -4.83 4.41 -17.97
C PHE A 81 -5.31 5.75 -18.55
N ALA A 82 -6.50 6.22 -18.17
CA ALA A 82 -7.04 7.51 -18.62
C ALA A 82 -6.17 8.68 -18.19
N PHE A 83 -5.73 8.73 -16.92
CA PHE A 83 -4.83 9.77 -16.43
C PHE A 83 -3.46 9.73 -17.13
N ARG A 84 -2.91 8.52 -17.33
CA ARG A 84 -1.65 8.36 -18.07
C ARG A 84 -1.77 8.77 -19.53
N PHE A 85 -2.86 8.41 -20.17
CA PHE A 85 -3.16 8.82 -21.54
C PHE A 85 -3.30 10.34 -21.64
N GLN A 86 -3.97 10.99 -20.69
CA GLN A 86 -4.06 12.45 -20.62
C GLN A 86 -2.68 13.10 -20.46
N LEU A 87 -1.82 12.58 -19.58
CA LEU A 87 -0.46 13.09 -19.40
C LEU A 87 0.40 12.93 -20.66
N TRP A 88 0.29 11.78 -21.33
CA TRP A 88 0.99 11.53 -22.59
C TRP A 88 0.49 12.46 -23.70
N LEU A 89 -0.83 12.69 -23.77
CA LEU A 89 -1.43 13.60 -24.74
C LEU A 89 -0.98 15.05 -24.51
N PHE A 90 -0.83 15.50 -23.26
CA PHE A 90 -0.30 16.83 -22.97
C PHE A 90 1.22 16.94 -23.17
N ALA A 91 1.95 15.85 -23.05
CA ALA A 91 3.39 15.77 -23.32
C ALA A 91 3.70 15.33 -24.77
N TRP A 92 2.78 15.61 -25.70
CA TRP A 92 2.90 15.22 -27.12
C TRP A 92 4.25 15.67 -27.68
N GLN A 93 4.93 14.77 -28.39
CA GLN A 93 6.32 14.86 -28.90
C GLN A 93 7.48 14.57 -27.91
N GLN A 94 7.30 14.69 -26.58
CA GLN A 94 8.41 14.60 -25.62
C GLN A 94 8.45 13.28 -24.82
N SER A 95 7.38 12.49 -24.82
CA SER A 95 7.24 11.28 -23.99
C SER A 95 7.17 9.99 -24.84
N PRO A 96 8.05 9.00 -24.59
CA PRO A 96 7.99 7.67 -25.23
C PRO A 96 6.68 6.94 -24.93
N VAL A 97 6.20 6.12 -25.86
CA VAL A 97 4.97 5.31 -25.70
C VAL A 97 5.05 4.34 -24.50
N THR A 98 6.26 3.97 -24.08
CA THR A 98 6.50 3.17 -22.87
C THR A 98 6.05 3.86 -21.57
N ASP A 99 5.88 5.20 -21.57
CA ASP A 99 5.40 5.95 -20.41
C ASP A 99 3.90 5.75 -20.13
N LEU A 100 3.13 5.28 -21.12
CA LEU A 100 1.71 4.92 -20.97
C LEU A 100 1.54 3.66 -20.12
N LEU A 101 2.53 2.76 -20.10
CA LEU A 101 2.49 1.49 -19.37
C LEU A 101 3.15 1.56 -17.98
N LYS A 102 3.59 2.75 -17.54
CA LYS A 102 4.20 2.93 -16.23
C LYS A 102 3.20 2.68 -15.10
N VAL A 103 3.68 2.00 -14.05
CA VAL A 103 2.86 1.62 -12.90
C VAL A 103 2.77 2.78 -11.91
N ASP A 104 1.56 3.34 -11.83
CA ASP A 104 1.21 4.40 -10.89
C ASP A 104 0.49 3.81 -9.66
N ILE A 105 0.28 4.64 -8.63
CA ILE A 105 -0.40 4.24 -7.40
C ILE A 105 -1.80 3.67 -7.65
N LEU A 106 -2.49 4.14 -8.70
CA LEU A 106 -3.80 3.61 -9.10
C LEU A 106 -3.72 2.19 -9.68
N ASN A 107 -2.66 1.88 -10.43
CA ASN A 107 -2.41 0.54 -10.95
C ASN A 107 -2.10 -0.42 -9.80
N CYS A 108 -1.30 0.01 -8.82
CA CYS A 108 -1.07 -0.73 -7.58
C CYS A 108 -2.37 -0.98 -6.80
N MET A 109 -3.22 0.05 -6.68
CA MET A 109 -4.52 -0.07 -6.03
C MET A 109 -5.41 -1.06 -6.74
N GLY A 110 -5.55 -0.96 -8.05
CA GLY A 110 -6.33 -1.90 -8.85
C GLY A 110 -5.86 -3.33 -8.60
N LEU A 111 -4.55 -3.58 -8.67
CA LEU A 111 -3.97 -4.90 -8.46
C LEU A 111 -4.18 -5.41 -7.03
N ALA A 112 -4.00 -4.56 -6.02
CA ALA A 112 -4.27 -4.89 -4.62
C ALA A 112 -5.75 -5.24 -4.40
N VAL A 113 -6.68 -4.51 -5.01
CA VAL A 113 -8.12 -4.80 -4.94
C VAL A 113 -8.46 -6.12 -5.63
N VAL A 114 -7.83 -6.43 -6.78
CA VAL A 114 -7.98 -7.74 -7.44
C VAL A 114 -7.48 -8.85 -6.51
N ALA A 115 -6.28 -8.72 -5.94
CA ALA A 115 -5.70 -9.73 -5.06
C ALA A 115 -6.55 -9.95 -3.79
N LEU A 116 -7.08 -8.87 -3.21
CA LEU A 116 -7.90 -8.90 -1.99
C LEU A 116 -9.39 -9.16 -2.28
N SER A 117 -9.81 -9.24 -3.53
CA SER A 117 -11.22 -9.46 -3.89
C SER A 117 -11.77 -10.77 -3.32
N GLY A 118 -10.93 -11.79 -3.16
CA GLY A 118 -11.29 -13.05 -2.50
C GLY A 118 -11.78 -12.87 -1.06
N LEU A 119 -11.31 -11.83 -0.35
CA LEU A 119 -11.78 -11.50 0.99
C LEU A 119 -13.26 -11.09 1.01
N ALA A 120 -13.83 -10.67 -0.13
CA ALA A 120 -15.25 -10.33 -0.23
C ALA A 120 -16.18 -11.53 0.00
N MET A 121 -15.67 -12.75 -0.19
CA MET A 121 -16.42 -13.99 0.05
C MET A 121 -16.54 -14.31 1.54
N LEU A 122 -15.59 -13.85 2.36
CA LEU A 122 -15.54 -14.14 3.80
C LEU A 122 -16.57 -13.32 4.59
N GLN A 123 -16.84 -13.73 5.83
CA GLN A 123 -17.63 -12.93 6.78
C GLN A 123 -16.77 -11.80 7.39
N THR A 124 -17.41 -10.73 7.89
CA THR A 124 -16.71 -9.53 8.41
C THR A 124 -15.68 -9.88 9.49
N VAL A 125 -15.99 -10.81 10.40
CA VAL A 125 -15.03 -11.28 11.43
C VAL A 125 -13.83 -12.00 10.83
N GLN A 126 -14.05 -12.87 9.85
CA GLN A 126 -12.97 -13.59 9.15
C GLN A 126 -12.12 -12.65 8.30
N ARG A 127 -12.72 -11.60 7.72
CA ARG A 127 -12.02 -10.56 6.95
C ARG A 127 -11.03 -9.77 7.78
N VAL A 128 -11.30 -9.54 9.07
CA VAL A 128 -10.33 -8.91 9.99
C VAL A 128 -9.04 -9.75 10.03
N ARG A 129 -9.17 -11.03 10.35
CA ARG A 129 -8.02 -11.96 10.47
C ARG A 129 -7.30 -12.13 9.14
N ALA A 130 -8.06 -12.34 8.07
CA ALA A 130 -7.49 -12.52 6.74
C ALA A 130 -6.80 -11.25 6.23
N GLY A 131 -7.39 -10.07 6.41
CA GLY A 131 -6.78 -8.80 5.99
C GLY A 131 -5.45 -8.52 6.71
N ILE A 132 -5.41 -8.72 8.03
CA ILE A 132 -4.17 -8.57 8.81
C ILE A 132 -3.14 -9.64 8.39
N ALA A 133 -3.55 -10.90 8.24
CA ALA A 133 -2.65 -11.98 7.82
C ALA A 133 -2.06 -11.73 6.42
N PHE A 134 -2.88 -11.30 5.45
CA PHE A 134 -2.42 -10.93 4.11
C PHE A 134 -1.48 -9.73 4.15
N GLY A 135 -1.78 -8.71 4.96
CA GLY A 135 -0.90 -7.56 5.13
C GLY A 135 0.48 -7.95 5.67
N CYS A 136 0.52 -8.78 6.72
CA CYS A 136 1.76 -9.30 7.28
C CYS A 136 2.50 -10.20 6.28
N LEU A 137 1.79 -11.06 5.54
CA LEU A 137 2.37 -11.92 4.52
C LEU A 137 3.04 -11.08 3.43
N ILE A 138 2.37 -10.06 2.91
CA ILE A 138 2.93 -9.17 1.89
C ILE A 138 4.15 -8.42 2.44
N ALA A 139 4.09 -7.93 3.69
CA ALA A 139 5.20 -7.22 4.32
C ALA A 139 6.45 -8.10 4.45
N VAL A 140 6.28 -9.36 4.90
CA VAL A 140 7.36 -10.35 5.06
C VAL A 140 7.85 -10.88 3.70
N ALA A 141 6.95 -11.01 2.72
CA ALA A 141 7.30 -11.47 1.38
C ALA A 141 8.05 -10.40 0.58
N SER A 142 7.86 -9.11 0.86
CA SER A 142 8.48 -8.01 0.13
C SER A 142 10.00 -8.16 -0.07
N PRO A 143 10.83 -8.39 0.97
CA PRO A 143 12.27 -8.61 0.79
C PRO A 143 12.60 -9.93 0.07
N LEU A 144 11.76 -10.97 0.20
CA LEU A 144 11.97 -12.26 -0.47
C LEU A 144 11.74 -12.18 -1.97
N VAL A 145 10.72 -11.42 -2.41
CA VAL A 145 10.42 -11.24 -3.84
C VAL A 145 11.58 -10.54 -4.55
N SER A 146 12.30 -9.65 -3.87
CA SER A 146 13.49 -8.99 -4.39
C SER A 146 14.70 -9.91 -4.59
N LEU A 147 14.73 -11.06 -3.91
CA LEU A 147 15.80 -12.06 -4.05
C LEU A 147 15.55 -13.03 -5.20
N LEU A 148 14.32 -13.10 -5.71
CA LEU A 148 13.99 -14.01 -6.79
C LEU A 148 14.60 -13.50 -8.11
N PRO A 149 15.33 -14.36 -8.86
CA PRO A 149 15.88 -14.00 -10.17
C PRO A 149 14.75 -13.97 -11.21
N LEU A 150 13.86 -12.98 -11.12
CA LEU A 150 12.71 -12.79 -12.01
C LEU A 150 13.12 -12.20 -13.37
N ASN A 151 14.37 -12.40 -13.78
CA ASN A 151 14.95 -11.91 -15.03
C ASN A 151 14.29 -12.53 -16.27
N SER A 152 13.63 -13.68 -16.09
CA SER A 152 12.87 -14.38 -17.14
C SER A 152 11.44 -13.87 -17.31
N LEU A 153 10.94 -12.97 -16.44
CA LEU A 153 9.60 -12.42 -16.58
C LEU A 153 9.56 -11.24 -17.56
N PRO A 154 8.44 -11.05 -18.28
CA PRO A 154 8.21 -9.85 -19.07
C PRO A 154 8.37 -8.60 -18.21
N GLU A 155 9.02 -7.57 -18.77
CA GLU A 155 9.35 -6.33 -18.06
C GLU A 155 8.12 -5.68 -17.39
N LEU A 156 6.95 -5.78 -18.03
CA LEU A 156 5.71 -5.24 -17.47
C LEU A 156 5.31 -5.95 -16.16
N VAL A 157 5.37 -7.27 -16.12
CA VAL A 157 5.07 -8.05 -14.89
C VAL A 157 6.09 -7.72 -13.81
N ARG A 158 7.35 -7.53 -14.21
CA ARG A 158 8.43 -7.16 -13.32
C ARG A 158 8.17 -5.80 -12.64
N ILE A 159 7.77 -4.78 -13.38
CA ILE A 159 7.48 -3.44 -12.82
C ILE A 159 6.25 -3.47 -11.89
N TYR A 160 5.28 -4.35 -12.14
CA TYR A 160 4.12 -4.51 -11.26
C TYR A 160 4.44 -5.24 -9.95
N LEU A 161 5.40 -6.17 -9.95
CA LEU A 161 5.68 -7.03 -8.79
C LEU A 161 6.92 -6.62 -8.00
N LEU A 162 8.03 -6.32 -8.69
CA LEU A 162 9.29 -5.99 -8.02
C LEU A 162 9.24 -4.56 -7.48
N PRO A 163 9.61 -4.36 -6.22
CA PRO A 163 9.71 -3.05 -5.64
C PRO A 163 10.81 -2.22 -6.35
N ASP A 164 10.45 -0.99 -6.73
CA ASP A 164 11.34 -0.01 -7.35
C ASP A 164 11.08 1.36 -6.71
N GLY A 165 12.11 2.18 -6.54
CA GLY A 165 11.96 3.55 -6.03
C GLY A 165 11.25 4.48 -7.02
N ARG A 166 11.14 4.09 -8.29
CA ARG A 166 10.51 4.88 -9.35
C ARG A 166 9.04 4.55 -9.61
N TYR A 167 8.55 3.40 -9.12
CA TYR A 167 7.22 2.89 -9.45
C TYR A 167 6.48 2.38 -8.22
N PHE A 168 5.14 2.45 -8.25
CA PHE A 168 4.32 1.89 -7.18
C PHE A 168 4.03 0.41 -7.45
N SER A 169 4.98 -0.45 -7.09
CA SER A 169 4.85 -1.89 -7.25
C SER A 169 3.94 -2.53 -6.20
N PHE A 170 3.44 -3.73 -6.46
CA PHE A 170 2.56 -4.46 -5.53
C PHE A 170 3.24 -4.72 -4.19
N PHE A 171 4.47 -5.21 -4.21
CA PHE A 171 5.31 -5.33 -3.01
C PHE A 171 6.10 -4.02 -2.87
N PRO A 172 6.11 -3.36 -1.69
CA PRO A 172 5.38 -3.69 -0.46
C PRO A 172 3.96 -3.09 -0.35
N TRP A 173 3.59 -2.18 -1.25
CA TRP A 173 2.48 -1.25 -1.07
C TRP A 173 1.10 -1.88 -0.87
N ALA A 174 0.85 -3.06 -1.45
CA ALA A 174 -0.41 -3.78 -1.28
C ALA A 174 -0.69 -4.20 0.18
N ALA A 175 0.34 -4.27 1.03
CA ALA A 175 0.19 -4.54 2.46
C ALA A 175 -0.71 -3.51 3.14
N PHE A 176 -0.59 -2.22 2.79
CA PHE A 176 -1.41 -1.15 3.38
C PHE A 176 -2.89 -1.30 3.02
N VAL A 177 -3.19 -1.74 1.80
CA VAL A 177 -4.58 -2.03 1.40
C VAL A 177 -5.14 -3.19 2.23
N ALA A 178 -4.36 -4.25 2.43
CA ALA A 178 -4.77 -5.41 3.24
C ALA A 178 -4.99 -5.05 4.71
N PHE A 179 -4.07 -4.28 5.31
CA PHE A 179 -4.24 -3.74 6.67
C PHE A 179 -5.45 -2.81 6.76
N GLY A 180 -5.68 -1.97 5.75
CA GLY A 180 -6.86 -1.12 5.64
C GLY A 180 -8.15 -1.92 5.59
N VAL A 181 -8.18 -3.05 4.87
CA VAL A 181 -9.35 -3.96 4.86
C VAL A 181 -9.57 -4.57 6.25
N GLY A 182 -8.50 -4.96 6.94
CA GLY A 182 -8.57 -5.48 8.30
C GLY A 182 -9.14 -4.45 9.30
N CYS A 183 -8.52 -3.26 9.37
CA CYS A 183 -8.97 -2.16 10.23
C CYS A 183 -10.38 -1.69 9.89
N GLY A 184 -10.71 -1.52 8.61
CA GLY A 184 -12.05 -1.16 8.18
C GLY A 184 -13.11 -2.21 8.55
N SER A 185 -12.74 -3.49 8.59
CA SER A 185 -13.64 -4.55 9.07
C SER A 185 -13.82 -4.49 10.60
N ILE A 186 -12.77 -4.15 11.36
CA ILE A 186 -12.88 -3.92 12.81
C ILE A 186 -13.85 -2.77 13.08
N LEU A 187 -13.67 -1.63 12.42
CA LEU A 187 -14.54 -0.46 12.57
C LEU A 187 -16.03 -0.74 12.27
N ARG A 188 -16.35 -1.78 11.49
CA ARG A 188 -17.73 -2.20 11.22
C ARG A 188 -18.32 -3.13 12.26
N LEU A 189 -17.49 -3.78 13.06
CA LEU A 189 -17.91 -4.68 14.15
C LEU A 189 -18.04 -3.95 15.49
N VAL A 190 -17.39 -2.80 15.63
CA VAL A 190 -17.31 -2.02 16.86
C VAL A 190 -18.56 -1.16 17.03
N THR A 191 -19.14 -1.17 18.24
CA THR A 191 -20.23 -0.27 18.64
C THR A 191 -19.69 1.10 19.06
N GLU A 192 -20.55 2.12 19.10
CA GLU A 192 -20.13 3.49 19.47
C GLU A 192 -19.47 3.54 20.86
N ASP A 193 -19.99 2.80 21.83
CA ASP A 193 -19.43 2.71 23.19
C ASP A 193 -18.02 2.12 23.23
N GLN A 194 -17.67 1.28 22.25
CA GLN A 194 -16.38 0.60 22.17
C GLN A 194 -15.38 1.36 21.30
N MET A 195 -15.82 2.37 20.54
CA MET A 195 -14.99 3.11 19.59
C MET A 195 -13.79 3.76 20.29
N HIS A 196 -14.02 4.40 21.44
CA HIS A 196 -12.94 5.05 22.19
C HIS A 196 -11.86 4.04 22.61
N ARG A 197 -12.27 2.86 23.09
CA ARG A 197 -11.35 1.78 23.49
C ARG A 197 -10.57 1.24 22.29
N VAL A 198 -11.22 1.09 21.14
CA VAL A 198 -10.57 0.61 19.90
C VAL A 198 -9.55 1.62 19.38
N MET A 199 -9.85 2.92 19.45
CA MET A 199 -8.89 3.97 19.10
C MET A 199 -7.69 3.96 20.05
N GLN A 200 -7.89 3.83 21.37
CA GLN A 200 -6.80 3.71 22.33
C GLN A 200 -5.91 2.48 22.05
N TRP A 201 -6.51 1.32 21.81
CA TRP A 201 -5.76 0.11 21.45
C TRP A 201 -5.03 0.25 20.12
N ALA A 202 -5.63 0.92 19.13
CA ALA A 202 -4.99 1.21 17.86
C ALA A 202 -3.75 2.10 18.06
N SER A 203 -3.85 3.16 18.87
CA SER A 203 -2.69 4.03 19.18
C SER A 203 -1.60 3.28 19.94
N ILE A 204 -1.96 2.46 20.95
CA ILE A 204 -0.98 1.63 21.70
C ILE A 204 -0.29 0.64 20.76
N LEU A 205 -1.06 -0.04 19.89
CA LEU A 205 -0.49 -0.92 18.88
C LEU A 205 0.39 -0.15 17.89
N GLY A 206 -0.01 1.05 17.50
CA GLY A 206 0.74 1.90 16.58
C GLY A 206 2.10 2.28 17.15
N PHE A 207 2.15 2.77 18.38
CA PHE A 207 3.42 3.03 19.08
C PHE A 207 4.24 1.74 19.26
N GLY A 208 3.60 0.63 19.63
CA GLY A 208 4.27 -0.66 19.75
C GLY A 208 4.92 -1.12 18.44
N LEU A 209 4.22 -0.97 17.30
CA LEU A 209 4.74 -1.28 15.97
C LEU A 209 5.92 -0.38 15.59
N ILE A 210 5.82 0.93 15.84
CA ILE A 210 6.92 1.87 15.54
C ILE A 210 8.18 1.50 16.33
N LEU A 211 8.05 1.35 17.65
CA LEU A 211 9.21 1.09 18.53
C LEU A 211 9.81 -0.29 18.28
N SER A 212 8.98 -1.33 18.13
CA SER A 212 9.47 -2.68 17.87
C SER A 212 10.14 -2.76 16.49
N ALA A 213 9.53 -2.22 15.44
CA ALA A 213 10.12 -2.25 14.10
C ALA A 213 11.43 -1.45 14.04
N GLN A 214 11.51 -0.30 14.71
CA GLN A 214 12.75 0.48 14.83
C GLN A 214 13.84 -0.30 15.59
N TYR A 215 13.48 -0.95 16.69
CA TYR A 215 14.41 -1.76 17.48
C TYR A 215 14.97 -2.93 16.66
N PHE A 216 14.11 -3.73 16.03
CA PHE A 216 14.52 -4.87 15.21
C PHE A 216 15.32 -4.46 13.98
N SER A 217 15.03 -3.30 13.39
CA SER A 217 15.78 -2.79 12.22
C SER A 217 17.19 -2.31 12.58
N ASN A 218 17.45 -2.00 13.85
CA ASN A 218 18.76 -1.56 14.34
C ASN A 218 19.60 -2.72 14.92
N LEU A 219 19.09 -3.96 14.90
CA LEU A 219 19.88 -5.11 15.34
C LEU A 219 20.95 -5.47 14.30
N PRO A 220 22.13 -5.93 14.73
CA PRO A 220 23.22 -6.33 13.83
C PRO A 220 22.92 -7.63 13.06
N TYR A 221 21.79 -8.30 13.35
CA TYR A 221 21.38 -9.54 12.71
C TYR A 221 20.28 -9.25 11.67
N SER A 222 20.54 -9.57 10.40
CA SER A 222 19.52 -9.53 9.35
C SER A 222 18.93 -10.91 9.13
N LEU A 223 17.60 -11.03 9.22
CA LEU A 223 16.88 -12.26 8.86
C LEU A 223 16.91 -12.56 7.36
N TYR A 224 17.27 -11.55 6.55
CA TYR A 224 17.24 -11.62 5.10
C TYR A 224 18.65 -11.39 4.52
N PRO A 225 19.04 -12.11 3.46
CA PRO A 225 20.36 -11.99 2.82
C PRO A 225 20.70 -10.58 2.32
N SER A 226 19.70 -9.84 1.82
CA SER A 226 19.85 -8.46 1.37
C SER A 226 18.53 -7.69 1.54
N VAL A 227 18.53 -6.63 2.33
CA VAL A 227 17.35 -5.76 2.53
C VAL A 227 17.78 -4.32 2.36
N ASP A 228 17.09 -3.62 1.47
CA ASP A 228 17.10 -2.16 1.47
C ASP A 228 15.99 -1.68 2.41
N PHE A 229 16.38 -0.93 3.46
CA PHE A 229 15.46 -0.40 4.46
C PHE A 229 14.35 0.46 3.82
N TRP A 230 14.72 1.25 2.82
CA TRP A 230 13.83 2.25 2.22
C TRP A 230 12.93 1.69 1.12
N LEU A 231 13.32 0.56 0.53
CA LEU A 231 12.60 -0.09 -0.55
C LEU A 231 11.64 -1.17 -0.01
N ASN A 232 12.20 -2.14 0.75
CA ASN A 232 11.57 -3.46 0.92
C ASN A 232 11.50 -3.94 2.35
N SER A 233 11.94 -3.13 3.32
CA SER A 233 11.98 -3.63 4.69
C SER A 233 10.59 -3.81 5.27
N PRO A 234 10.32 -4.98 5.88
CA PRO A 234 9.12 -5.17 6.69
C PRO A 234 9.04 -4.14 7.82
N GLY A 235 10.19 -3.75 8.38
CA GLY A 235 10.31 -2.72 9.42
C GLY A 235 9.70 -1.39 9.00
N LEU A 236 10.07 -0.86 7.82
CA LEU A 236 9.51 0.40 7.33
C LEU A 236 8.00 0.32 7.10
N ILE A 237 7.48 -0.82 6.63
CA ILE A 237 6.04 -1.04 6.44
C ILE A 237 5.31 -0.96 7.79
N PHE A 238 5.83 -1.63 8.81
CA PHE A 238 5.26 -1.61 10.16
C PHE A 238 5.37 -0.23 10.83
N ILE A 239 6.47 0.50 10.63
CA ILE A 239 6.60 1.89 11.10
C ILE A 239 5.53 2.77 10.45
N LYS A 240 5.39 2.72 9.12
CA LYS A 240 4.36 3.49 8.39
C LYS A 240 2.95 3.10 8.83
N LEU A 241 2.69 1.80 9.03
CA LEU A 241 1.40 1.33 9.55
C LEU A 241 1.16 1.86 10.96
N GLY A 242 2.16 1.84 11.83
CA GLY A 242 2.05 2.35 13.19
C GLY A 242 1.74 3.85 13.20
N VAL A 243 2.37 4.64 12.33
CA VAL A 243 2.05 6.07 12.15
C VAL A 243 0.61 6.30 11.68
N ILE A 244 0.05 5.39 10.88
CA ILE A 244 -1.35 5.48 10.42
C ILE A 244 -2.35 5.14 11.55
N LEU A 245 -1.95 4.30 12.51
CA LEU A 245 -2.81 3.84 13.61
C LEU A 245 -2.83 4.80 14.81
N VAL A 246 -1.84 5.68 14.93
CA VAL A 246 -1.74 6.73 15.97
C VAL A 246 -2.51 7.96 15.53
#